data_AF-A0A0N1IIQ4-F1
#
_entry.id   AF-A0A0N1IIQ4-F1
#
_cell.length_a   1.000
_cell.length_b   1.000
_cell.length_c   1.000
_cell.angle_alpha   90.00
_cell.angle_beta   90.00
_cell.angle_gamma   90.00
#
_symmetry.space_group_name_H-M   'P 1'
#
loop_
_entity.id
_entity.type
_entity.pdbx_description
1 polymer ?
#
loop_
_entity_poly.entity_id
_entity_poly.type
_entity_poly.pdbx_seq_one_letter_code
_entity_poly.pdbx_strand_id
1 'polypeptide(L)'
;EIRQAAELLGFHELSKLSQFILDQHLLFDKGFMLQFHTSFPQRLREMCVERNLFADVTFDLDDGIHLAHRAALMARCDPMKAMFQGHFRESTSRVISFPGVKMYAFQILLCYTIL
;
A
#
# COMPACT_ATOMS: atom_id res chain seq x y z
N GLU A 1 -20.61 -13.67 -11.74
CA GLU A 1 -19.56 -12.61 -11.71
C GLU A 1 -18.69 -12.57 -10.45
N ILE A 2 -19.07 -11.91 -9.33
CA ILE A 2 -18.15 -11.67 -8.19
C ILE A 2 -17.61 -12.97 -7.55
N ARG A 3 -18.47 -13.97 -7.30
CA ARG A 3 -18.04 -15.26 -6.71
C ARG A 3 -17.04 -16.01 -7.59
N GLN A 4 -17.30 -16.07 -8.89
CA GLN A 4 -16.41 -16.73 -9.86
C GLN A 4 -15.06 -16.02 -9.94
N ALA A 5 -15.04 -14.69 -9.90
CA ALA A 5 -13.80 -13.92 -9.85
C ALA A 5 -13.02 -14.19 -8.54
N ALA A 6 -13.71 -14.28 -7.40
CA ALA A 6 -13.10 -14.59 -6.12
C ALA A 6 -12.49 -16.01 -6.11
N GLU A 7 -13.18 -17.00 -6.68
CA GLU A 7 -12.68 -18.37 -6.83
C GLU A 7 -11.43 -18.42 -7.72
N LEU A 8 -11.46 -17.72 -8.86
CA LEU A 8 -10.34 -17.68 -9.81
C LEU A 8 -9.10 -16.99 -9.23
N LEU A 9 -9.29 -15.93 -8.44
CA LEU A 9 -8.21 -15.20 -7.76
C LEU A 9 -7.78 -15.84 -6.43
N GLY A 10 -8.43 -16.92 -6.00
CA GLY A 10 -8.13 -17.60 -4.74
C GLY A 10 -8.55 -16.82 -3.49
N PHE A 11 -9.47 -15.86 -3.60
CA PHE A 11 -10.00 -15.07 -2.49
C PHE A 11 -11.09 -15.84 -1.73
N HIS A 12 -10.67 -16.89 -1.03
CA HIS A 12 -11.57 -17.84 -0.38
C HIS A 12 -12.58 -17.18 0.58
N GLU A 13 -12.15 -16.16 1.32
CA GLU A 13 -13.02 -15.42 2.23
C GLU A 13 -14.10 -14.57 1.50
N LEU A 14 -13.78 -14.04 0.32
CA LEU A 14 -14.75 -13.33 -0.51
C LEU A 14 -15.75 -14.30 -1.14
N SER A 15 -15.32 -15.51 -1.53
CA SER A 15 -16.21 -16.57 -2.00
C SER A 15 -17.19 -17.00 -0.90
N LYS A 16 -16.71 -17.20 0.33
CA LYS A 16 -17.56 -17.51 1.50
C LYS A 16 -18.57 -16.39 1.78
N LEU A 17 -18.11 -15.13 1.78
CA LEU A 17 -18.99 -13.97 2.00
C LEU A 17 -20.07 -13.88 0.92
N SER A 18 -19.69 -14.07 -0.35
CA SER A 18 -20.65 -14.06 -1.46
C SER A 18 -21.70 -15.15 -1.30
N GLN A 19 -21.31 -16.35 -0.87
CA GLN A 19 -22.25 -17.45 -0.63
C GLN A 19 -23.20 -17.13 0.53
N PHE A 20 -22.65 -16.62 1.64
CA PHE A 20 -23.43 -16.22 2.81
C PHE A 20 -24.50 -15.16 2.50
N ILE A 21 -24.15 -14.15 1.68
CA ILE A 21 -25.09 -13.12 1.23
C ILE A 21 -26.20 -13.71 0.34
N LEU A 22 -25.84 -14.62 -0.58
CA LEU A 22 -26.79 -15.27 -1.48
C LEU A 22 -27.79 -16.17 -0.72
N ASP A 23 -27.33 -16.84 0.34
CA ASP A 23 -28.14 -17.74 1.15
C ASP A 23 -29.05 -17.01 2.17
N GLN A 24 -29.10 -15.67 2.13
CA GLN A 24 -29.87 -14.81 3.04
C GLN A 24 -29.67 -15.11 4.54
N HIS A 25 -28.52 -15.65 4.93
CA HIS A 25 -28.18 -15.79 6.33
C HIS A 25 -27.90 -14.39 6.92
N LEU A 26 -28.93 -13.77 7.51
CA LEU A 26 -28.94 -12.39 8.02
C LEU A 26 -28.17 -12.17 9.33
N LEU A 27 -27.05 -12.85 9.54
CA LEU A 27 -26.18 -12.57 10.68
C LEU A 27 -24.85 -12.02 10.16
N PHE A 28 -24.91 -10.75 9.76
CA PHE A 28 -23.75 -9.93 9.44
C PHE A 28 -22.93 -9.73 10.73
N ASP A 29 -22.07 -10.71 11.04
CA ASP A 29 -21.18 -10.61 12.20
C ASP A 29 -20.09 -9.59 11.89
N LYS A 30 -20.07 -8.50 12.68
CA LYS A 30 -18.99 -7.50 12.62
C LYS A 30 -17.62 -8.16 12.85
N GLY A 31 -17.57 -9.26 13.60
CA GLY A 31 -16.36 -10.05 13.81
C GLY A 31 -15.73 -10.57 12.51
N PHE A 32 -16.53 -11.00 11.54
CA PHE A 32 -16.05 -11.45 10.24
C PHE A 32 -15.36 -10.32 9.46
N MET A 33 -15.97 -9.13 9.42
CA MET A 33 -15.38 -7.96 8.72
C MET A 33 -14.07 -7.48 9.36
N LEU A 34 -13.94 -7.57 10.69
CA LEU A 34 -12.72 -7.17 11.41
C LEU A 34 -11.49 -8.01 11.05
N GLN A 35 -11.65 -9.26 10.60
CA GLN A 35 -10.54 -10.11 10.16
C GLN A 35 -9.86 -9.59 8.88
N PHE A 36 -10.59 -8.88 8.03
CA PHE A 36 -10.04 -8.29 6.81
C PHE A 36 -9.25 -7.01 7.08
N HIS A 37 -9.67 -6.22 8.07
CA HIS A 37 -9.03 -4.95 8.39
C HIS A 37 -7.71 -5.12 9.14
N THR A 38 -7.60 -6.11 10.03
CA THR A 38 -6.42 -6.29 10.88
C THR A 38 -5.19 -6.75 10.10
N SER A 39 -5.36 -7.54 9.05
CA SER A 39 -4.26 -8.10 8.26
C SER A 39 -3.72 -7.18 7.16
N PHE A 40 -4.46 -6.12 6.79
CA PHE A 40 -4.09 -5.29 5.64
C PHE A 40 -2.90 -4.35 5.92
N PRO A 41 -2.87 -3.57 7.03
CA PRO A 41 -1.71 -2.71 7.34
C PRO A 41 -0.43 -3.50 7.54
N GLN A 42 -0.50 -4.67 8.19
CA GLN A 42 0.67 -5.52 8.43
C GLN A 42 1.25 -6.05 7.11
N ARG A 43 0.40 -6.52 6.19
CA ARG A 43 0.83 -6.98 4.86
C ARG A 43 1.42 -5.85 4.03
N LEU A 44 0.82 -4.65 4.06
CA LEU A 44 1.38 -3.48 3.40
C LEU A 44 2.75 -3.10 3.96
N ARG A 45 2.93 -3.13 5.29
CA ARG A 45 4.23 -2.87 5.93
C ARG A 45 5.30 -3.87 5.46
N GLU A 46 4.99 -5.17 5.47
CA GLU A 46 5.92 -6.19 4.98
C GLU A 46 6.31 -5.95 3.52
N MET A 47 5.31 -5.74 2.65
CA MET A 47 5.54 -5.56 1.22
C MET A 47 6.31 -4.27 0.90
N CYS A 48 5.87 -3.16 1.47
CA CYS A 48 6.33 -1.83 1.08
C CYS A 48 7.57 -1.36 1.84
N VAL A 49 7.73 -1.75 3.11
CA VAL A 49 8.81 -1.24 3.98
C VAL A 49 9.91 -2.27 4.18
N GLU A 50 9.56 -3.53 4.43
CA GLU A 50 10.55 -4.55 4.80
C GLU A 50 11.17 -5.21 3.56
N ARG A 51 10.36 -5.47 2.53
CA ARG A 51 10.77 -6.23 1.34
C ARG A 51 10.90 -5.38 0.07
N ASN A 52 10.39 -4.14 0.07
CA ASN A 52 10.36 -3.24 -1.09
C ASN A 52 9.78 -3.88 -2.36
N LEU A 53 8.81 -4.79 -2.22
CA LEU A 53 8.20 -5.48 -3.37
C LEU A 53 7.43 -4.50 -4.24
N PHE A 54 7.61 -4.57 -5.55
CA PHE A 54 6.93 -3.71 -6.53
C PHE A 54 7.21 -2.19 -6.37
N ALA A 55 8.33 -1.82 -5.75
CA ALA A 55 8.75 -0.43 -5.69
C ALA A 55 8.87 0.19 -7.09
N ASP A 56 8.29 1.38 -7.28
CA ASP A 56 8.17 2.08 -8.56
C ASP A 56 8.93 3.42 -8.59
N VAL A 57 9.60 3.76 -7.48
CA VAL A 57 10.44 4.95 -7.37
C VAL A 57 11.65 4.67 -6.47
N THR A 58 12.76 5.32 -6.80
CA THR A 58 14.02 5.26 -6.06
C THR A 58 14.37 6.67 -5.56
N PHE A 59 14.76 6.79 -4.30
CA PHE A 59 15.23 8.03 -3.70
C PHE A 59 16.74 7.96 -3.51
N ASP A 60 17.42 8.98 -4.03
CA ASP A 60 18.85 9.23 -3.81
C ASP A 60 18.98 10.19 -2.62
N LEU A 61 19.48 9.67 -1.50
CA LEU A 61 19.56 10.28 -0.18
C LEU A 61 21.02 10.56 0.19
N ASP A 62 21.24 11.35 1.24
CA ASP A 62 22.60 11.79 1.62
C ASP A 62 23.57 10.64 1.94
N ASP A 63 23.05 9.52 2.44
CA ASP A 63 23.80 8.34 2.88
C ASP A 63 23.45 7.05 2.12
N GLY A 64 22.73 7.15 1.00
CA GLY A 64 22.48 6.01 0.12
C GLY A 64 21.18 6.08 -0.68
N ILE A 65 20.75 4.93 -1.17
CA ILE A 65 19.57 4.81 -2.03
C ILE A 65 18.46 4.07 -1.30
N HIS A 66 17.22 4.56 -1.40
CA HIS A 66 16.04 3.91 -0.83
C HIS A 66 14.96 3.67 -1.87
N LEU A 67 14.38 2.46 -1.89
CA LEU A 67 13.24 2.11 -2.74
C LEU A 67 11.93 2.51 -2.04
N ALA A 68 10.91 2.90 -2.81
CA ALA A 68 9.60 3.26 -2.27
C ALA A 68 8.49 3.09 -3.30
N HIS A 69 7.27 3.40 -2.87
CA HIS A 69 6.04 3.31 -3.68
C HIS A 69 5.38 4.67 -3.74
N ARG A 70 5.21 5.20 -4.95
CA ARG A 70 4.52 6.48 -5.18
C ARG A 70 3.13 6.46 -4.56
N ALA A 71 2.38 5.38 -4.81
CA ALA A 71 1.02 5.24 -4.29
C ALA A 71 0.95 5.32 -2.75
N ALA A 72 1.90 4.68 -2.04
CA ALA A 72 1.95 4.71 -0.58
C ALA A 72 2.27 6.11 -0.05
N LEU A 73 3.27 6.78 -0.63
CA LEU A 73 3.67 8.14 -0.24
C LEU A 73 2.56 9.16 -0.51
N MET A 74 1.95 9.12 -1.70
CA MET A 74 0.92 10.09 -2.10
C MET A 74 -0.39 9.95 -1.32
N ALA A 75 -0.70 8.77 -0.77
CA ALA A 75 -1.94 8.53 -0.04
C ALA A 75 -2.02 9.33 1.27
N ARG A 76 -0.86 9.63 1.89
CA ARG A 76 -0.80 10.20 3.25
C ARG A 76 0.17 11.39 3.39
N CYS A 77 0.85 11.80 2.33
CA CYS A 77 1.79 12.93 2.35
C CYS A 77 1.51 13.90 1.18
N ASP A 78 0.91 15.05 1.48
CA ASP A 78 0.57 16.06 0.47
C ASP A 78 1.79 16.60 -0.30
N PRO A 79 2.96 16.85 0.33
CA PRO A 79 4.17 17.20 -0.43
C PRO A 79 4.57 16.12 -1.43
N MET A 80 4.50 14.84 -1.07
CA MET A 80 4.81 13.74 -2.00
C MET A 80 3.74 13.60 -3.08
N LYS A 81 2.47 13.84 -2.75
CA LYS A 81 1.38 13.92 -3.72
C LYS A 81 1.62 15.02 -4.74
N ALA A 82 1.98 16.22 -4.30
CA ALA A 82 2.31 17.33 -5.19
C ALA A 82 3.56 17.03 -6.03
N MET A 83 4.59 16.41 -5.46
CA MET A 83 5.82 16.03 -6.18
C MET A 83 5.53 15.01 -7.31
N PHE A 84 4.66 14.04 -7.04
CA PHE A 84 4.39 12.94 -7.98
C PHE A 84 3.18 13.18 -8.89
N GLN A 85 2.37 14.20 -8.64
CA GLN A 85 1.24 14.59 -9.47
C GLN A 85 1.48 15.93 -10.17
N GLY A 86 1.01 16.07 -11.41
CA GLY A 86 1.09 17.33 -12.15
C GLY A 86 2.37 17.45 -12.99
N HIS A 87 2.94 18.66 -13.04
CA HIS A 87 3.98 19.03 -14.01
C HIS A 87 5.41 19.00 -13.45
N PHE A 88 5.61 18.46 -12.24
CA PHE A 88 6.93 18.30 -11.65
C PHE A 88 7.74 17.23 -12.40
N ARG A 89 9.06 17.41 -12.47
CA ARG A 89 9.96 16.45 -13.15
C ARG A 89 9.90 15.07 -12.49
N GLU A 90 9.70 15.07 -11.19
CA GLU A 90 9.58 13.93 -10.29
C GLU A 90 8.36 13.05 -10.61
N SER A 91 7.33 13.59 -11.27
CA SER A 91 6.15 12.83 -11.71
C SER A 91 6.49 11.69 -12.69
N THR A 92 7.55 11.85 -13.50
CA THR A 92 7.98 10.87 -14.51
C THR A 92 9.36 10.26 -14.24
N SER A 93 10.12 10.83 -13.30
CA SER A 93 11.47 10.35 -12.98
C SER A 93 11.45 9.07 -12.15
N ARG A 94 12.24 8.06 -12.53
CA ARG A 94 12.40 6.85 -11.70
C ARG A 94 13.26 7.07 -10.46
N VAL A 95 14.17 8.05 -10.51
CA VAL A 95 15.08 8.41 -9.43
C VAL A 95 14.81 9.85 -8.98
N ILE A 96 14.62 10.05 -7.69
CA ILE A 96 14.33 11.35 -7.07
C ILE A 96 15.51 11.71 -6.18
N SER A 97 16.19 12.81 -6.49
CA SER A 97 17.21 13.35 -5.59
C SER A 97 16.49 14.04 -4.43
N PHE A 98 16.85 13.66 -3.20
CA PHE A 98 16.20 14.16 -2.00
C PHE A 98 17.24 14.56 -0.95
N PRO A 99 17.99 15.65 -1.23
CA PRO A 99 19.12 16.08 -0.41
C PRO A 99 18.67 16.57 0.97
N GLY A 100 19.55 16.41 1.97
CA GLY A 100 19.29 16.79 3.37
C GLY A 100 18.50 15.74 4.15
N VAL A 101 18.27 14.56 3.55
CA VAL A 101 17.54 13.45 4.16
C VAL A 101 18.42 12.22 4.18
N LYS A 102 18.51 11.59 5.36
CA LYS A 102 19.19 10.31 5.56
C LYS A 102 18.21 9.14 5.42
N MET A 103 18.72 7.98 5.04
CA MET A 103 17.98 6.72 4.93
C MET A 103 17.15 6.41 6.17
N TYR A 104 17.72 6.60 7.37
CA TYR A 104 17.00 6.36 8.62
C TYR A 104 15.77 7.27 8.78
N ALA A 105 15.90 8.57 8.47
CA ALA A 105 14.78 9.51 8.55
C ALA A 105 13.71 9.19 7.48
N PHE A 106 14.14 8.81 6.28
CA PHE A 106 13.23 8.40 5.21
C PHE A 106 12.46 7.12 5.55
N GLN A 107 13.10 6.15 6.20
CA GLN A 107 12.46 4.91 6.67
C GLN A 107 11.36 5.20 7.72
N ILE A 108 11.60 6.16 8.62
CA ILE A 108 10.57 6.59 9.59
C ILE A 108 9.37 7.20 8.86
N LEU A 109 9.61 8.04 7.85
CA LEU A 109 8.54 8.60 7.02
C LEU A 109 7.71 7.50 6.35
N LEU A 110 8.36 6.51 5.73
CA LEU A 110 7.67 5.39 5.09
C LEU A 110 6.78 4.61 6.07
N CYS A 111 7.32 4.26 7.24
CA CYS A 111 6.56 3.62 8.31
C CYS A 111 5.33 4.45 8.70
N TYR A 112 5.47 5.77 8.85
CA TYR A 112 4.36 6.66 9.20
C TYR A 112 3.29 6.74 8.10
N THR A 113 3.69 6.70 6.82
CA THR A 113 2.74 6.78 5.70
C THR A 113 1.97 5.49 5.42
N ILE A 114 2.46 4.34 5.91
CA ILE A 114 1.88 3.01 5.63
C ILE A 114 1.07 2.46 6.82
N LEU A 115 1.33 2.95 8.04
CA LEU A 115 0.56 2.64 9.26
C LEU A 115 -0.71 3.51 9.37
#